data_AF-A0A5B7AGQ5-F1
#
_entry.id   AF-A0A5B7AGQ5-F1
#
_cell.length_a   1.000
_cell.length_b   1.000
_cell.length_c   1.000
_cell.angle_alpha   90.00
_cell.angle_beta   90.00
_cell.angle_gamma   90.00
#
_symmetry.space_group_name_H-M   'P 1'
#
loop_
_entity.id
_entity.type
_entity.pdbx_description
1 polymer ?
#
loop_
_entity_poly.entity_id
_entity_poly.type
_entity_poly.pdbx_seq_one_letter_code
_entity_poly.pdbx_strand_id
1 'polypeptide(L)'
;HFDVKRILKEILESLSKNMCGMDNMDAIIQSLQKELGGKKYLLILDDVWNEDPEKWDSLKDCLVGVNSSAGNCIIVTTRSDQVASVMGSLPTVHLRKLSEEHCWSI
;
A
#
# COMPACT_ATOMS: atom_id res chain seq x y z
N HIS A 1 9.38 4.09 -10.10
CA HIS A 1 8.77 5.43 -10.02
C HIS A 1 7.48 5.30 -9.22
N PHE A 2 7.32 6.06 -8.14
CA PHE A 2 6.08 6.05 -7.35
C PHE A 2 5.01 6.88 -8.06
N ASP A 3 3.97 6.17 -8.50
CA ASP A 3 2.87 6.71 -9.27
C ASP A 3 1.57 6.12 -8.71
N VAL A 4 0.70 6.99 -8.19
CA VAL A 4 -0.50 6.58 -7.47
C VAL A 4 -1.44 5.78 -8.37
N LYS A 5 -1.65 6.25 -9.60
CA LYS A 5 -2.50 5.59 -10.59
C LYS A 5 -1.99 4.17 -10.90
N ARG A 6 -0.69 4.03 -11.12
CA ARG A 6 -0.05 2.74 -11.38
C ARG A 6 -0.21 1.78 -10.20
N ILE A 7 0.01 2.26 -8.96
CA ILE A 7 -0.15 1.43 -7.75
C ILE A 7 -1.60 0.95 -7.62
N LEU A 8 -2.59 1.83 -7.75
CA LEU A 8 -4.00 1.45 -7.68
C LEU A 8 -4.39 0.45 -8.77
N LYS A 9 -3.83 0.61 -9.97
CA LYS A 9 -4.02 -0.32 -11.07
C LYS A 9 -3.43 -1.70 -10.76
N GLU A 10 -2.20 -1.76 -10.25
CA GLU A 10 -1.55 -3.02 -9.85
C GLU A 10 -2.37 -3.73 -8.75
N ILE A 11 -2.91 -2.98 -7.78
CA ILE A 11 -3.83 -3.52 -6.76
C ILE A 11 -5.08 -4.10 -7.44
N LEU A 12 -5.71 -3.37 -8.36
CA LEU A 12 -6.91 -3.84 -9.04
C LEU A 12 -6.64 -5.11 -9.87
N GLU A 13 -5.53 -5.15 -10.60
CA GLU A 13 -5.11 -6.30 -11.40
C GLU A 13 -4.83 -7.54 -10.53
N SER A 14 -4.30 -7.33 -9.31
CA SER A 14 -4.11 -8.42 -8.33
C SER A 14 -5.43 -9.01 -7.83
N LEU A 15 -6.48 -8.19 -7.72
CA LEU A 15 -7.82 -8.61 -7.28
C LEU A 15 -8.64 -9.23 -8.41
N SER A 16 -8.51 -8.69 -9.63
CA SER A 16 -9.32 -9.07 -10.77
C SER A 16 -8.46 -9.22 -12.03
N LYS A 17 -8.16 -10.47 -12.38
CA LYS A 17 -7.31 -10.86 -13.53
C LYS A 17 -7.83 -10.42 -14.90
N ASN A 18 -9.08 -9.94 -15.00
CA ASN A 18 -9.74 -9.63 -16.27
C ASN A 18 -9.82 -8.12 -16.59
N MET A 19 -9.29 -7.24 -15.73
CA MET A 19 -9.38 -5.78 -15.92
C MET A 19 -8.25 -5.18 -16.78
N CYS A 20 -7.79 -5.94 -17.78
CA CYS A 20 -6.73 -5.49 -18.69
C CYS A 20 -7.24 -4.34 -19.58
N GLY A 21 -6.58 -3.18 -19.52
CA GLY A 21 -6.85 -2.03 -20.40
C GLY A 21 -7.55 -0.83 -19.75
N MET A 22 -7.91 -0.90 -18.46
CA MET A 22 -8.39 0.28 -17.75
C MET A 22 -7.23 1.26 -17.52
N ASP A 23 -7.39 2.50 -17.98
CA ASP A 23 -6.41 3.56 -17.79
C ASP A 23 -7.04 4.87 -17.29
N ASN A 24 -8.35 4.93 -17.11
CA ASN A 24 -8.97 6.10 -16.46
C ASN A 24 -8.89 5.94 -14.93
N MET A 25 -8.43 6.97 -14.23
CA MET A 25 -8.26 6.96 -12.76
C MET A 25 -9.58 6.71 -12.04
N ASP A 26 -10.65 7.41 -12.42
CA ASP A 26 -11.96 7.26 -11.80
C ASP A 26 -12.50 5.84 -11.97
N ALA A 27 -12.25 5.24 -13.14
CA ALA A 27 -12.71 3.90 -13.45
C ALA A 27 -11.95 2.84 -12.62
N ILE A 28 -10.65 3.06 -12.37
CA ILE A 28 -9.84 2.25 -11.45
C ILE A 28 -10.40 2.36 -10.03
N ILE A 29 -10.66 3.58 -9.53
CA ILE A 29 -11.21 3.81 -8.18
C ILE A 29 -12.57 3.13 -8.02
N GLN A 30 -13.49 3.31 -8.98
CA GLN A 30 -14.83 2.68 -8.93
C GLN A 30 -14.74 1.14 -8.92
N SER A 31 -13.81 0.58 -9.69
CA SER A 31 -13.60 -0.87 -9.72
C SER A 31 -13.02 -1.38 -8.40
N LEU A 32 -12.05 -0.65 -7.83
CA LEU A 32 -11.53 -0.96 -6.49
C LEU A 32 -12.62 -0.85 -5.42
N GLN A 33 -13.50 0.16 -5.48
CA GLN A 33 -14.64 0.28 -4.57
C GLN A 33 -15.57 -0.93 -4.66
N LYS A 34 -15.82 -1.44 -5.88
CA LYS A 34 -16.62 -2.65 -6.08
C LYS A 34 -15.94 -3.89 -5.51
N GLU A 35 -14.64 -4.02 -5.69
CA GLU A 35 -13.89 -5.21 -5.27
C GLU A 35 -13.57 -5.22 -3.77
N LEU A 36 -13.31 -4.05 -3.17
CA LEU A 36 -12.86 -3.91 -1.77
C LEU A 36 -13.94 -3.37 -0.84
N GLY A 37 -14.97 -2.71 -1.36
CA GLY A 37 -16.01 -2.07 -0.56
C GLY A 37 -16.68 -3.04 0.41
N GLY A 38 -16.72 -2.67 1.70
CA GLY A 38 -17.33 -3.49 2.75
C GLY A 38 -16.50 -4.71 3.17
N LYS A 39 -15.39 -5.01 2.50
CA LYS A 39 -14.48 -6.11 2.89
C LYS A 39 -13.41 -5.60 3.84
N LYS A 40 -12.82 -6.51 4.62
CA LYS A 40 -11.62 -6.22 5.40
C LYS A 40 -10.40 -6.70 4.62
N TYR A 41 -9.39 -5.85 4.46
CA TYR A 41 -8.18 -6.21 3.72
C TYR A 41 -6.90 -5.78 4.43
N LEU A 42 -5.82 -6.47 4.09
CA LEU A 42 -4.44 -6.12 4.43
C LEU A 42 -3.70 -5.83 3.13
N LEU A 43 -3.20 -4.61 2.97
CA LEU A 43 -2.37 -4.21 1.83
C LEU A 43 -0.92 -4.13 2.27
N ILE A 44 -0.02 -4.80 1.55
CA ILE A 44 1.42 -4.75 1.80
C ILE A 44 2.07 -4.07 0.60
N LEU A 45 2.71 -2.92 0.84
CA LEU A 45 3.53 -2.21 -0.14
C LEU A 45 4.99 -2.48 0.18
N ASP A 46 5.59 -3.37 -0.60
CA ASP A 46 6.95 -3.85 -0.35
C ASP A 46 8.02 -2.95 -1.00
N ASP A 47 9.13 -2.74 -0.30
CA ASP A 47 10.34 -2.02 -0.76
C ASP A 47 10.06 -0.63 -1.35
N VAL A 48 9.40 0.25 -0.60
CA VAL A 48 9.05 1.60 -1.05
C VAL A 48 10.13 2.64 -0.72
N TRP A 49 10.48 3.49 -1.70
CA TRP A 49 11.56 4.48 -1.59
C TRP A 49 11.12 5.95 -1.79
N ASN A 50 9.84 6.21 -2.03
CA ASN A 50 9.36 7.56 -2.33
C ASN A 50 9.17 8.39 -1.06
N GLU A 51 9.87 9.51 -0.95
CA GLU A 51 9.86 10.38 0.22
C GLU A 51 8.93 11.60 0.06
N ASP A 52 8.22 11.71 -1.07
CA ASP A 52 7.30 12.80 -1.38
C ASP A 52 5.97 12.64 -0.60
N PRO A 53 5.66 13.52 0.37
CA PRO A 53 4.45 13.43 1.19
C PRO A 53 3.15 13.60 0.41
N GLU A 54 3.12 14.49 -0.59
CA GLU A 54 1.89 14.78 -1.34
C GLU A 54 1.42 13.56 -2.12
N LYS A 55 2.36 12.78 -2.67
CA LYS A 55 2.06 11.51 -3.33
C LYS A 55 1.54 10.45 -2.35
N TRP A 56 2.03 10.43 -1.12
CA TRP A 56 1.55 9.52 -0.09
C TRP A 56 0.14 9.87 0.38
N ASP A 57 -0.13 11.15 0.62
CA ASP A 57 -1.45 11.63 1.00
C ASP A 57 -2.45 11.36 -0.12
N SER A 58 -2.07 11.60 -1.38
CA SER A 58 -2.88 11.24 -2.55
C SER A 58 -3.23 9.75 -2.60
N LEU A 59 -2.28 8.85 -2.31
CA LEU A 59 -2.53 7.40 -2.25
C LEU A 59 -3.45 7.04 -1.07
N LYS A 60 -3.21 7.61 0.11
CA LYS A 60 -4.01 7.38 1.31
C LYS A 60 -5.46 7.81 1.07
N ASP A 61 -5.68 9.00 0.52
CA ASP A 61 -7.01 9.54 0.23
C ASP A 61 -7.78 8.63 -0.73
N CYS A 62 -7.11 8.12 -1.77
CA CYS A 62 -7.70 7.14 -2.68
C CYS A 62 -8.11 5.86 -1.94
N LEU A 63 -7.23 5.28 -1.12
CA LEU A 63 -7.50 4.02 -0.41
C LEU A 63 -8.59 4.15 0.67
N VAL A 64 -8.64 5.30 1.35
CA VAL A 64 -9.72 5.64 2.30
C VAL A 64 -11.05 5.81 1.55
N GLY A 65 -11.05 6.49 0.40
CA GLY A 65 -12.23 6.66 -0.44
C GLY A 65 -12.73 5.36 -1.08
N VAL A 66 -11.86 4.36 -1.24
CA VAL A 66 -12.21 3.06 -1.82
C VAL A 66 -13.01 2.18 -0.85
N ASN A 67 -12.80 2.30 0.47
CA ASN A 67 -13.48 1.46 1.43
C ASN A 67 -13.68 2.17 2.78
N SER A 68 -14.95 2.36 3.15
CA SER A 68 -15.34 2.97 4.42
C SER A 68 -15.37 1.98 5.60
N SER A 69 -15.07 0.70 5.38
CA SER A 69 -15.06 -0.31 6.43
C SER A 69 -13.87 -0.14 7.38
N ALA A 70 -14.12 -0.29 8.68
CA ALA A 70 -13.07 -0.23 9.69
C ALA A 70 -12.24 -1.53 9.74
N GLY A 71 -10.99 -1.42 10.16
CA GLY A 71 -10.10 -2.57 10.37
C GLY A 71 -9.26 -2.99 9.18
N ASN A 72 -9.27 -2.21 8.09
CA ASN A 72 -8.29 -2.33 7.03
C ASN A 72 -6.91 -1.88 7.54
N CYS A 73 -5.84 -2.49 7.04
CA CYS A 73 -4.48 -2.14 7.40
C CYS A 73 -3.59 -2.06 6.17
N ILE A 74 -2.71 -1.06 6.15
CA ILE A 74 -1.68 -0.88 5.12
C ILE A 74 -0.34 -1.00 5.81
N ILE A 75 0.46 -1.98 5.38
CA ILE A 75 1.84 -2.16 5.82
C ILE A 75 2.75 -1.70 4.70
N VAL A 76 3.70 -0.84 5.03
CA VAL A 76 4.76 -0.42 4.12
C VAL A 76 6.07 -0.97 4.66
N THR A 77 6.82 -1.68 3.83
CA THR A 77 8.21 -2.03 4.13
C THR A 77 9.13 -1.07 3.36
N THR A 78 10.16 -0.59 4.03
CA THR A 78 11.12 0.35 3.44
C THR A 78 12.46 0.26 4.17
N ARG A 79 13.53 0.67 3.49
CA ARG A 79 14.86 0.88 4.09
C ARG A 79 15.15 2.34 4.41
N SER A 80 14.22 3.25 4.08
CA SER A 80 14.36 4.69 4.35
C SER A 80 13.51 5.11 5.55
N ASP A 81 14.18 5.62 6.58
CA ASP A 81 13.50 6.20 7.75
C ASP A 81 12.65 7.43 7.36
N GLN A 82 13.02 8.14 6.29
CA GLN A 82 12.22 9.26 5.78
C GLN A 82 10.89 8.79 5.21
N VAL A 83 10.89 7.71 4.42
CA VAL A 83 9.65 7.09 3.91
C VAL A 83 8.76 6.65 5.09
N ALA A 84 9.35 6.04 6.11
CA ALA A 84 8.61 5.64 7.30
C ALA A 84 8.00 6.84 8.05
N SER A 85 8.75 7.94 8.17
CA SER A 85 8.28 9.19 8.79
C SER A 85 7.14 9.85 8.01
N VAL A 86 7.20 9.84 6.67
CA VAL A 86 6.19 10.44 5.79
C VAL A 86 4.89 9.62 5.79
N MET A 87 4.99 8.29 5.84
CA MET A 87 3.83 7.41 5.90
C MET A 87 3.10 7.52 7.24
N GLY A 88 3.87 7.63 8.33
CA GLY A 88 3.48 7.28 9.70
C GLY A 88 2.14 7.81 10.19
N SER A 89 1.15 6.92 10.26
CA SER A 89 -0.03 7.06 11.13
C SER A 89 0.09 6.22 12.42
N LEU A 90 1.07 5.31 12.47
CA LEU A 90 1.37 4.40 13.58
C LEU A 90 2.88 4.39 13.86
N PRO A 91 3.33 3.92 15.05
CA PRO A 91 4.76 3.81 15.35
C PRO A 91 5.50 2.91 14.37
N THR A 92 6.61 3.42 13.81
CA THR A 92 7.48 2.66 12.91
C THR A 92 8.14 1.48 13.60
N VAL A 93 8.01 0.29 13.02
CA VAL A 93 8.72 -0.92 13.47
C VAL A 93 10.06 -1.01 12.77
N HIS A 94 11.15 -0.82 13.53
CA HIS A 94 12.51 -0.98 13.01
C HIS A 94 12.94 -2.43 13.14
N LEU A 95 13.05 -3.13 12.00
CA LEU A 95 13.57 -4.49 11.97
C LEU A 95 15.06 -4.47 12.32
N ARG A 96 15.43 -5.28 13.32
CA ARG A 96 16.83 -5.44 13.75
C ARG A 96 17.46 -6.61 13.01
N LYS A 97 18.80 -6.60 12.94
CA LYS A 97 19.56 -7.78 12.52
C LYS A 97 19.25 -8.95 13.44
N LEU A 98 19.21 -10.15 12.88
CA LEU A 98 19.16 -11.39 13.65
C LEU A 98 20.40 -11.50 14.54
N SER A 99 20.25 -12.11 15.72
CA SER A 99 21.41 -12.50 16.52
C SER A 99 22.14 -13.67 15.86
N GLU A 100 23.42 -13.86 16.16
CA GLU A 100 24.21 -14.96 15.59
C GLU A 100 23.57 -16.33 15.86
N GLU A 101 23.04 -16.54 17.07
CA GLU A 101 22.34 -17.77 17.45
C GLU A 101 21.11 -18.03 16.56
N HIS A 102 20.31 -16.99 16.29
CA HIS A 102 19.17 -17.10 15.39
C HIS A 102 19.59 -17.25 13.93
N CYS A 103 20.72 -16.64 13.51
CA CYS A 103 21.27 -16.81 12.15
C CYS A 103 21.63 -18.26 11.80
N TRP A 104 22.06 -19.04 12.79
CA TRP A 104 22.39 -20.46 12.60
C TRP A 104 21.19 -21.39 12.77
N SER A 105 20.06 -20.86 13.22
CA SER A 105 18.81 -21.63 13.44
C SER A 105 17.80 -21.49 12.31
N ILE A 106 18.15 -20.78 11.22
CA ILE A 106 17.32 -20.58 10.03
C ILE A 106 17.54 -21.69 9.00
#